data_AF-A0A5C6X1L3-F1
#
_entry.id   AF-A0A5C6X1L3-F1
#
_cell.length_a   1.000
_cell.length_b   1.000
_cell.length_c   1.000
_cell.angle_alpha   90.00
_cell.angle_beta   90.00
_cell.angle_gamma   90.00
#
_symmetry.space_group_name_H-M   'P 1'
#
loop_
_entity.id
_entity.type
_entity.pdbx_description
1 polymer ?
#
loop_
_entity_poly.entity_id
_entity_poly.type
_entity_poly.pdbx_seq_one_letter_code
_entity_poly.pdbx_strand_id
1 'polypeptide(L)'
;MSDALSPIFSTLLQGTPPTLSPEELTTLLESPQDGPVLAALLLTHTPLRDACGKALNALDANRPDTPAWIWALYASIEDPTHEDAIDAALADENLAPAVARALFLAGADWYHDALVELLDESDTGLAAAALLAAVDPEELLEALEELASPEELITVARASALAHAPELFDAIVEWRQELHDELSLEHRAAIDGALAALAPHRFARQLMLGELERTWLGDDRAVADFLSCYGLTSWVHTLAVMRTVRDRDGFDMAAALATSAALLAWESEELEDDELLLDAPALIDRYPAELAFQLALGEDDNLPELLVEVGQHESLLDRGLASPGISGLPLSAAVDDRLSPEHIARGLERFAPDRAASIEERVALVHTLIEIRQATELDELEATTARELIAPFAAHPDDAVRQLIASFNDPAAFASADDWGCRGLAHLLQQFAPGDDEAHLRALAHAWFTGPIARATIARDAFAGALFNATGFARPDSMI
;
A
#
# COMPACT_ATOMS: atom_id res chain seq x y z
N MET A 1 -2.04 27.26 5.08
CA MET A 1 -3.35 26.87 4.51
C MET A 1 -3.67 27.88 3.43
N SER A 2 -4.17 27.47 2.25
CA SER A 2 -4.90 28.42 1.42
C SER A 2 -6.33 28.46 1.97
N ASP A 3 -6.86 29.66 2.20
CA ASP A 3 -8.24 29.84 2.67
C ASP A 3 -9.29 29.35 1.63
N ALA A 4 -8.84 28.89 0.46
CA ALA A 4 -9.67 28.59 -0.71
C ALA A 4 -10.21 27.14 -0.75
N LEU A 5 -9.46 26.14 -0.26
CA LEU A 5 -9.94 24.74 -0.21
C LEU A 5 -10.77 24.43 1.05
N SER A 6 -10.55 25.15 2.15
CA SER A 6 -11.30 24.94 3.40
C SER A 6 -12.83 25.05 3.23
N PRO A 7 -13.37 25.98 2.42
CA PRO A 7 -14.79 26.00 2.07
C PRO A 7 -15.27 24.77 1.29
N ILE A 8 -14.45 24.22 0.38
CA ILE A 8 -14.80 23.03 -0.41
C ILE A 8 -14.96 21.83 0.53
N PHE A 9 -13.97 21.59 1.38
CA PHE A 9 -14.02 20.54 2.40
C PHE A 9 -15.23 20.72 3.34
N SER A 10 -15.43 21.93 3.85
CA SER A 10 -16.56 22.23 4.75
C SER A 10 -17.92 21.93 4.10
N THR A 11 -18.05 22.16 2.80
CA THR A 11 -19.31 21.92 2.06
C THR A 11 -19.50 20.43 1.77
N LEU A 12 -18.43 19.71 1.42
CA LEU A 12 -18.45 18.25 1.23
C LEU A 12 -18.84 17.52 2.52
N LEU A 13 -18.27 17.92 3.67
CA LEU A 13 -18.65 17.37 4.99
C LEU A 13 -20.11 17.67 5.38
N GLN A 14 -20.71 18.71 4.80
CA GLN A 14 -22.14 19.02 4.96
C GLN A 14 -23.02 18.26 3.95
N GLY A 15 -22.45 17.36 3.15
CA GLY A 15 -23.15 16.52 2.18
C GLY A 15 -23.57 17.24 0.91
N THR A 16 -23.04 18.44 0.63
CA THR A 16 -23.40 19.21 -0.57
C THR A 16 -22.16 19.41 -1.46
N PRO A 17 -22.15 18.96 -2.72
CA PRO A 17 -21.03 19.21 -3.62
C PRO A 17 -21.00 20.69 -4.04
N PRO A 18 -19.91 21.44 -3.81
CA PRO A 18 -19.76 22.80 -4.31
C PRO A 18 -19.66 22.82 -5.85
N THR A 19 -20.19 23.87 -6.47
CA THR A 19 -19.97 24.16 -7.89
C THR A 19 -18.86 25.20 -8.04
N LEU A 20 -17.83 24.90 -8.81
CA LEU A 20 -16.75 25.83 -9.13
C LEU A 20 -16.95 26.43 -10.52
N SER A 21 -16.67 27.71 -10.69
CA SER A 21 -16.55 28.30 -12.03
C SER A 21 -15.30 27.78 -12.76
N PRO A 22 -15.24 27.83 -14.11
CA PRO A 22 -14.05 27.43 -14.86
C PRO A 22 -12.78 28.15 -14.40
N GLU A 23 -12.85 29.47 -14.15
CA GLU A 23 -11.70 30.27 -13.71
C GLU A 23 -11.20 29.87 -12.32
N GLU A 24 -12.11 29.61 -11.37
CA GLU A 24 -11.77 29.14 -10.03
C GLU A 24 -11.15 27.74 -10.06
N LEU A 25 -11.74 26.84 -10.86
CA LEU A 25 -11.25 25.48 -11.03
C LEU A 25 -9.83 25.48 -11.61
N THR A 26 -9.58 26.19 -12.71
CA THR A 26 -8.25 26.29 -13.32
C THR A 26 -7.24 26.88 -12.35
N THR A 27 -7.58 27.96 -11.66
CA THR A 27 -6.66 28.62 -10.71
C THR A 27 -6.24 27.67 -9.57
N LEU A 28 -7.19 26.89 -9.04
CA LEU A 28 -6.90 25.92 -7.98
C LEU A 28 -6.11 24.73 -8.50
N LEU A 29 -6.44 24.21 -9.69
CA LEU A 29 -5.73 23.07 -10.30
C LEU A 29 -4.30 23.44 -10.71
N GLU A 30 -4.03 24.67 -11.14
CA GLU A 30 -2.66 25.10 -11.46
C GLU A 30 -1.79 25.36 -10.22
N SER A 31 -2.39 25.45 -9.02
CA SER A 31 -1.65 25.63 -7.77
C SER A 31 -0.90 24.34 -7.40
N PRO A 32 0.43 24.37 -7.20
CA PRO A 32 1.17 23.19 -6.72
C PRO A 32 0.77 22.75 -5.31
N GLN A 33 0.16 23.63 -4.52
CA GLN A 33 -0.26 23.33 -3.15
C GLN A 33 -1.68 22.75 -3.09
N ASP A 34 -2.60 23.32 -3.88
CA ASP A 34 -4.03 23.02 -3.83
C ASP A 34 -4.48 22.06 -4.95
N GLY A 35 -3.77 22.07 -6.09
CA GLY A 35 -4.10 21.29 -7.29
C GLY A 35 -4.14 19.78 -7.05
N PRO A 36 -3.11 19.16 -6.43
CA PRO A 36 -3.13 17.74 -6.11
C PRO A 36 -4.35 17.34 -5.26
N VAL A 37 -4.71 18.17 -4.28
CA VAL A 37 -5.84 17.91 -3.37
C VAL A 37 -7.16 18.02 -4.11
N LEU A 38 -7.35 19.07 -4.90
CA LEU A 38 -8.57 19.26 -5.67
C LEU A 38 -8.74 18.17 -6.75
N ALA A 39 -7.67 17.78 -7.42
CA ALA A 39 -7.70 16.69 -8.39
C ALA A 39 -8.04 15.35 -7.73
N ALA A 40 -7.42 15.02 -6.59
CA ALA A 40 -7.75 13.83 -5.81
C ALA A 40 -9.25 13.82 -5.43
N LEU A 41 -9.77 14.94 -4.90
CA LEU A 41 -11.19 15.08 -4.58
C LEU A 41 -12.09 14.86 -5.81
N LEU A 42 -11.73 15.41 -6.97
CA LEU A 42 -12.51 15.28 -8.20
C LEU A 42 -12.46 13.87 -8.78
N LEU A 43 -11.34 13.17 -8.67
CA LEU A 43 -11.19 11.79 -9.14
C LEU A 43 -11.91 10.79 -8.23
N THR A 44 -11.90 11.03 -6.92
CA THR A 44 -12.50 10.10 -5.94
C THR A 44 -13.99 10.39 -5.67
N HIS A 45 -14.42 11.65 -5.69
CA HIS A 45 -15.78 12.05 -5.30
C HIS A 45 -16.66 12.38 -6.53
N THR A 46 -17.31 11.38 -7.10
CA THR A 46 -18.17 11.51 -8.30
C THR A 46 -19.18 12.66 -8.24
N PRO A 47 -19.91 12.90 -7.14
CA PRO A 47 -20.87 14.02 -7.10
C PRO A 47 -20.21 15.41 -7.21
N LEU A 48 -18.94 15.54 -6.79
CA LEU A 48 -18.18 16.79 -6.95
C LEU A 48 -17.73 16.93 -8.40
N ARG A 49 -17.23 15.85 -9.00
CA ARG A 49 -16.86 15.79 -10.42
C ARG A 49 -18.02 16.22 -11.31
N ASP A 50 -19.20 15.64 -11.09
CA ASP A 50 -20.41 15.94 -11.85
C ASP A 50 -20.85 17.40 -11.69
N ALA A 51 -20.78 17.94 -10.47
CA ALA A 51 -21.08 19.34 -10.19
C ALA A 51 -20.12 20.31 -10.91
N CYS A 52 -18.88 19.88 -11.14
CA CYS A 52 -17.84 20.63 -11.83
C CYS A 52 -17.71 20.30 -13.34
N GLY A 53 -18.51 19.38 -13.89
CA GLY A 53 -18.32 18.83 -15.25
C GLY A 53 -18.21 19.88 -16.37
N LYS A 54 -19.00 20.95 -16.32
CA LYS A 54 -18.90 22.06 -17.31
C LYS A 54 -17.57 22.82 -17.24
N ALA A 55 -17.04 22.98 -16.04
CA ALA A 55 -15.76 23.65 -15.80
C ALA A 55 -14.60 22.73 -16.19
N LEU A 56 -14.72 21.42 -15.90
CA LEU A 56 -13.78 20.39 -16.30
C LEU A 56 -13.64 20.29 -17.83
N ASN A 57 -14.74 20.29 -18.57
CA ASN A 57 -14.72 20.28 -20.05
C ASN A 57 -14.17 21.57 -20.68
N ALA A 58 -13.97 22.63 -19.87
CA ALA A 58 -13.39 23.89 -20.32
C ALA A 58 -11.92 24.03 -19.90
N LEU A 59 -11.33 23.00 -19.27
CA LEU A 59 -9.90 22.99 -18.99
C LEU A 59 -9.11 23.03 -20.30
N ASP A 60 -7.87 23.51 -20.20
CA ASP A 60 -6.91 23.54 -21.31
C ASP A 60 -5.59 22.92 -20.84
N ALA A 61 -5.20 21.80 -21.46
CA ALA A 61 -4.02 21.00 -21.12
C ALA A 61 -3.07 20.92 -22.33
N ASN A 62 -2.55 22.06 -22.78
CA ASN A 62 -1.78 22.12 -24.04
C ASN A 62 -0.31 22.55 -23.87
N ARG A 63 0.26 22.34 -22.67
CA ARG A 63 1.61 22.81 -22.35
C ARG A 63 2.49 21.72 -21.72
N PRO A 64 3.83 21.76 -21.95
CA PRO A 64 4.78 20.86 -21.29
C PRO A 64 4.84 21.00 -19.77
N ASP A 65 4.43 22.15 -19.23
CA ASP A 65 4.37 22.41 -17.79
C ASP A 65 3.00 22.10 -17.18
N THR A 66 2.07 21.51 -17.95
CA THR A 66 0.78 21.05 -17.42
C THR A 66 1.04 20.02 -16.31
N PRO A 67 0.55 20.27 -15.08
CA PRO A 67 0.70 19.30 -14.00
C PRO A 67 0.04 17.96 -14.31
N ALA A 68 0.66 16.86 -13.88
CA ALA A 68 0.17 15.50 -14.15
C ALA A 68 -1.28 15.27 -13.69
N TRP A 69 -1.70 15.87 -12.58
CA TRP A 69 -3.06 15.74 -12.09
C TRP A 69 -4.13 16.39 -12.97
N ILE A 70 -3.76 17.32 -13.86
CA ILE A 70 -4.70 17.86 -14.86
C ILE A 70 -4.93 16.83 -15.97
N TRP A 71 -3.87 16.20 -16.48
CA TRP A 71 -3.98 15.10 -17.44
C TRP A 71 -4.75 13.90 -16.87
N ALA A 72 -4.56 13.58 -15.59
CA ALA A 72 -5.34 12.56 -14.89
C ALA A 72 -6.85 12.88 -14.89
N LEU A 73 -7.21 14.15 -14.67
CA LEU A 73 -8.61 14.59 -14.75
C LEU A 73 -9.16 14.49 -16.18
N TYR A 74 -8.36 14.84 -17.21
CA TYR A 74 -8.75 14.70 -18.61
C TYR A 74 -9.16 13.27 -18.95
N ALA A 75 -8.32 12.31 -18.57
CA ALA A 75 -8.56 10.90 -18.80
C ALA A 75 -9.83 10.41 -18.10
N SER A 76 -10.18 11.00 -16.94
CA SER A 76 -11.37 10.60 -16.16
C SER A 76 -12.72 11.14 -16.67
N ILE A 77 -12.73 12.04 -17.66
CA ILE A 77 -13.94 12.76 -18.11
C ILE A 77 -14.68 12.04 -19.25
N GLU A 78 -14.07 11.05 -19.91
CA GLU A 78 -14.65 10.28 -21.03
C GLU A 78 -15.27 11.20 -22.13
N ASP A 79 -14.58 12.29 -22.51
CA ASP A 79 -14.97 13.17 -23.62
C ASP A 79 -14.05 12.93 -24.84
N PRO A 80 -14.59 12.66 -26.04
CA PRO A 80 -13.78 12.36 -27.23
C PRO A 80 -12.74 13.43 -27.58
N THR A 81 -13.00 14.70 -27.26
CA THR A 81 -12.05 15.79 -27.50
C THR A 81 -10.84 15.69 -26.57
N HIS A 82 -11.05 15.21 -25.35
CA HIS A 82 -9.97 14.95 -24.41
C HIS A 82 -9.19 13.69 -24.80
N GLU A 83 -9.86 12.66 -25.32
CA GLU A 83 -9.20 11.45 -25.83
C GLU A 83 -8.26 11.80 -26.99
N ASP A 84 -8.74 12.55 -28.00
CA ASP A 84 -7.93 13.04 -29.12
C ASP A 84 -6.73 13.88 -28.63
N ALA A 85 -6.90 14.65 -27.56
CA ALA A 85 -5.85 15.48 -26.99
C ALA A 85 -4.79 14.66 -26.24
N ILE A 86 -5.20 13.61 -25.53
CA ILE A 86 -4.28 12.67 -24.86
C ILE A 86 -3.45 11.93 -25.90
N ASP A 87 -4.07 11.39 -26.96
CA ASP A 87 -3.35 10.71 -28.04
C ASP A 87 -2.37 11.64 -28.76
N ALA A 88 -2.81 12.86 -29.07
CA ALA A 88 -1.93 13.87 -29.68
C ALA A 88 -0.74 14.23 -28.77
N ALA A 89 -0.92 14.21 -27.44
CA ALA A 89 0.14 14.49 -26.49
C ALA A 89 1.07 13.28 -26.28
N LEU A 90 0.56 12.04 -26.32
CA LEU A 90 1.37 10.82 -26.32
C LEU A 90 2.21 10.69 -27.60
N ALA A 91 1.75 11.24 -28.72
CA ALA A 91 2.52 11.31 -29.96
C ALA A 91 3.63 12.40 -29.96
N ASP A 92 3.64 13.32 -28.99
CA ASP A 92 4.69 14.35 -28.84
C ASP A 92 5.74 13.86 -27.83
N GLU A 93 6.98 13.64 -28.30
CA GLU A 93 8.11 13.20 -27.47
C GLU A 93 8.35 14.05 -26.21
N ASN A 94 7.97 15.33 -26.21
CA ASN A 94 8.14 16.22 -25.05
C ASN A 94 7.02 16.08 -24.01
N LEU A 95 5.85 15.60 -24.42
CA LEU A 95 4.66 15.50 -23.57
C LEU A 95 4.40 14.06 -23.13
N ALA A 96 4.73 13.07 -23.96
CA ALA A 96 4.43 11.66 -23.73
C ALA A 96 4.86 11.16 -22.34
N PRO A 97 6.08 11.47 -21.82
CA PRO A 97 6.47 11.05 -20.47
C PRO A 97 5.53 11.57 -19.36
N ALA A 98 5.12 12.84 -19.47
CA ALA A 98 4.26 13.47 -18.46
C ALA A 98 2.83 12.93 -18.54
N VAL A 99 2.33 12.67 -19.74
CA VAL A 99 1.00 12.13 -19.99
C VAL A 99 0.91 10.66 -19.56
N ALA A 100 1.88 9.81 -19.94
CA ALA A 100 1.91 8.42 -19.50
C ALA A 100 1.91 8.29 -17.97
N ARG A 101 2.74 9.09 -17.28
CA ARG A 101 2.72 9.14 -15.81
C ARG A 101 1.36 9.57 -15.28
N ALA A 102 0.74 10.60 -15.86
CA ALA A 102 -0.56 11.07 -15.43
C ALA A 102 -1.68 10.04 -15.60
N LEU A 103 -1.69 9.30 -16.71
CA LEU A 103 -2.65 8.23 -16.99
C LEU A 103 -2.50 7.10 -15.97
N PHE A 104 -1.27 6.67 -15.70
CA PHE A 104 -0.99 5.70 -14.64
C PHE A 104 -1.48 6.20 -13.26
N LEU A 105 -1.16 7.45 -12.91
CA LEU A 105 -1.60 8.04 -11.63
C LEU A 105 -3.13 8.11 -11.53
N ALA A 106 -3.83 8.31 -12.65
CA ALA A 106 -5.28 8.29 -12.70
C ALA A 106 -5.87 6.89 -12.54
N GLY A 107 -5.07 5.83 -12.74
CA GLY A 107 -5.58 4.47 -12.96
C GLY A 107 -6.42 4.39 -14.23
N ALA A 108 -6.06 5.16 -15.26
CA ALA A 108 -6.76 5.18 -16.54
C ALA A 108 -6.05 4.26 -17.53
N ASP A 109 -6.73 3.19 -17.91
CA ASP A 109 -6.29 2.26 -18.93
C ASP A 109 -6.22 2.98 -20.28
N TRP A 110 -5.02 3.05 -20.87
CA TRP A 110 -4.79 3.73 -22.13
C TRP A 110 -3.74 3.01 -22.98
N TYR A 111 -4.03 2.84 -24.26
CA TYR A 111 -3.09 2.29 -25.24
C TYR A 111 -2.62 3.38 -26.20
N HIS A 112 -1.32 3.38 -26.47
CA HIS A 112 -0.72 4.18 -27.54
C HIS A 112 0.66 3.61 -27.90
N ASP A 113 0.97 3.45 -29.19
CA ASP A 113 2.22 2.83 -29.68
C ASP A 113 3.48 3.48 -29.07
N ALA A 114 3.46 4.80 -28.85
CA ALA A 114 4.58 5.53 -28.25
C ALA A 114 4.94 5.09 -26.82
N LEU A 115 4.09 4.34 -26.12
CA LEU A 115 4.40 3.82 -24.78
C LEU A 115 5.58 2.83 -24.81
N VAL A 116 5.75 2.07 -25.91
CA VAL A 116 6.87 1.14 -26.08
C VAL A 116 8.21 1.89 -26.07
N GLU A 117 8.27 3.04 -26.73
CA GLU A 117 9.47 3.89 -26.79
C GLU A 117 9.83 4.55 -25.44
N LEU A 118 8.91 4.52 -24.46
CA LEU A 118 9.13 5.04 -23.12
C LEU A 118 9.62 3.98 -22.13
N LEU A 119 9.71 2.71 -22.54
CA LEU A 119 10.17 1.63 -21.67
C LEU A 119 11.65 1.82 -21.31
N ASP A 120 11.90 2.06 -20.03
CA ASP A 120 13.23 2.21 -19.43
C ASP A 120 13.18 1.89 -17.93
N GLU A 121 14.31 2.03 -17.22
CA GLU A 121 14.37 1.83 -15.76
C GLU A 121 13.78 2.97 -14.92
N SER A 122 13.15 3.99 -15.53
CA SER A 122 12.66 5.18 -14.85
C SER A 122 11.21 5.03 -14.36
N ASP A 123 10.75 6.00 -13.55
CA ASP A 123 9.34 6.11 -13.17
C ASP A 123 8.42 6.29 -14.39
N THR A 124 8.94 6.81 -15.51
CA THR A 124 8.17 6.91 -16.76
C THR A 124 8.05 5.54 -17.42
N GLY A 125 9.14 4.79 -17.50
CA GLY A 125 9.13 3.42 -18.00
C GLY A 125 8.20 2.52 -17.20
N LEU A 126 8.19 2.64 -15.87
CA LEU A 126 7.24 1.93 -15.01
C LEU A 126 5.78 2.31 -15.33
N ALA A 127 5.49 3.59 -15.58
CA ALA A 127 4.16 4.05 -15.96
C ALA A 127 3.72 3.46 -17.31
N ALA A 128 4.60 3.55 -18.31
CA ALA A 128 4.33 3.10 -19.68
C ALA A 128 4.15 1.59 -19.73
N ALA A 129 5.04 0.84 -19.06
CA ALA A 129 4.94 -0.61 -18.92
C ALA A 129 3.63 -1.01 -18.22
N ALA A 130 3.19 -0.28 -17.19
CA ALA A 130 1.96 -0.61 -16.48
C ALA A 130 0.71 -0.33 -17.33
N LEU A 131 0.71 0.77 -18.09
CA LEU A 131 -0.37 1.06 -19.05
C LEU A 131 -0.45 0.00 -20.15
N LEU A 132 0.70 -0.40 -20.72
CA LEU A 132 0.75 -1.49 -21.69
C LEU A 132 0.28 -2.82 -21.09
N ALA A 133 0.78 -3.18 -19.89
CA ALA A 133 0.36 -4.40 -19.21
C ALA A 133 -1.16 -4.45 -18.98
N ALA A 134 -1.79 -3.32 -18.66
CA ALA A 134 -3.23 -3.24 -18.41
C ALA A 134 -4.09 -3.39 -19.68
N VAL A 135 -3.62 -2.89 -20.83
CA VAL A 135 -4.45 -2.78 -22.05
C VAL A 135 -4.02 -3.74 -23.17
N ASP A 136 -2.71 -3.95 -23.33
CA ASP A 136 -2.11 -4.79 -24.35
C ASP A 136 -0.86 -5.53 -23.82
N PRO A 137 -1.05 -6.57 -23.00
CA PRO A 137 0.05 -7.37 -22.46
C PRO A 137 0.83 -8.10 -23.56
N GLU A 138 0.25 -8.34 -24.74
CA GLU A 138 0.96 -8.95 -25.87
C GLU A 138 2.04 -8.01 -26.42
N GLU A 139 1.73 -6.73 -26.60
CA GLU A 139 2.72 -5.72 -27.00
C GLU A 139 3.87 -5.62 -25.97
N LEU A 140 3.56 -5.69 -24.67
CA LEU A 140 4.59 -5.70 -23.63
C LEU A 140 5.44 -6.99 -23.65
N LEU A 141 4.86 -8.14 -24.00
CA LEU A 141 5.61 -9.38 -24.22
C LEU A 141 6.56 -9.27 -25.42
N GLU A 142 6.13 -8.64 -26.51
CA GLU A 142 7.00 -8.39 -27.66
C GLU A 142 8.14 -7.44 -27.28
N ALA A 143 7.84 -6.37 -26.53
CA ALA A 143 8.85 -5.44 -26.02
C ALA A 143 9.82 -6.09 -25.02
N LEU A 144 9.37 -7.10 -24.24
CA LEU A 144 10.23 -7.89 -23.35
C LEU A 144 11.37 -8.58 -24.11
N GLU A 145 11.16 -8.98 -25.37
CA GLU A 145 12.20 -9.60 -26.20
C GLU A 145 13.35 -8.65 -26.57
N GLU A 146 13.09 -7.35 -26.56
CA GLU A 146 14.05 -6.32 -26.95
C GLU A 146 14.76 -5.65 -25.78
N LEU A 147 14.41 -6.00 -24.53
CA LEU A 147 15.00 -5.38 -23.34
C LEU A 147 16.51 -5.58 -23.27
N ALA A 148 17.19 -4.50 -22.90
CA ALA A 148 18.65 -4.42 -22.93
C ALA A 148 19.29 -4.65 -21.55
N SER A 149 18.51 -4.63 -20.46
CA SER A 149 19.05 -4.67 -19.10
C SER A 149 18.15 -5.38 -18.06
N PRO A 150 18.75 -5.90 -16.97
CA PRO A 150 17.99 -6.43 -15.82
C PRO A 150 17.04 -5.42 -15.17
N GLU A 151 17.36 -4.13 -15.22
CA GLU A 151 16.58 -3.09 -14.53
C GLU A 151 15.30 -2.75 -15.28
N GLU A 152 15.34 -2.84 -16.62
CA GLU A 152 14.15 -2.81 -17.46
C GLU A 152 13.26 -4.03 -17.18
N LEU A 153 13.83 -5.23 -17.04
CA LEU A 153 13.06 -6.44 -16.69
C LEU A 153 12.38 -6.31 -15.32
N ILE A 154 13.08 -5.76 -14.31
CA ILE A 154 12.48 -5.44 -13.01
C ILE A 154 11.33 -4.44 -13.19
N THR A 155 11.52 -3.42 -14.02
CA THR A 155 10.50 -2.40 -14.28
C THR A 155 9.25 -3.01 -14.90
N VAL A 156 9.41 -3.87 -15.91
CA VAL A 156 8.30 -4.58 -16.54
C VAL A 156 7.63 -5.56 -15.58
N ALA A 157 8.40 -6.32 -14.77
CA ALA A 157 7.82 -7.24 -13.80
C ALA A 157 6.98 -6.49 -12.76
N ARG A 158 7.49 -5.37 -12.23
CA ARG A 158 6.77 -4.52 -11.28
C ARG A 158 5.54 -3.88 -11.91
N ALA A 159 5.66 -3.38 -13.14
CA ALA A 159 4.54 -2.83 -13.90
C ALA A 159 3.42 -3.84 -14.08
N SER A 160 3.78 -5.07 -14.47
CA SER A 160 2.84 -6.17 -14.65
C SER A 160 2.06 -6.44 -13.37
N ALA A 161 2.75 -6.44 -12.22
CA ALA A 161 2.12 -6.63 -10.92
C ALA A 161 1.15 -5.50 -10.58
N LEU A 162 1.57 -4.24 -10.73
CA LEU A 162 0.74 -3.06 -10.44
C LEU A 162 -0.47 -2.93 -11.39
N ALA A 163 -0.36 -3.46 -12.61
CA ALA A 163 -1.43 -3.51 -13.59
C ALA A 163 -2.32 -4.76 -13.47
N HIS A 164 -1.99 -5.70 -12.56
CA HIS A 164 -2.67 -6.98 -12.42
C HIS A 164 -2.77 -7.79 -13.74
N ALA A 165 -1.65 -7.97 -14.45
CA ALA A 165 -1.57 -8.65 -15.74
C ALA A 165 -0.96 -10.08 -15.63
N PRO A 166 -1.65 -11.06 -15.01
CA PRO A 166 -1.08 -12.36 -14.64
C PRO A 166 -0.63 -13.23 -15.82
N GLU A 167 -1.10 -12.96 -17.03
CA GLU A 167 -0.64 -13.59 -18.28
C GLU A 167 0.87 -13.42 -18.52
N LEU A 168 1.46 -12.33 -18.03
CA LEU A 168 2.89 -12.04 -18.16
C LEU A 168 3.78 -12.90 -17.25
N PHE A 169 3.19 -13.59 -16.26
CA PHE A 169 3.93 -14.31 -15.23
C PHE A 169 4.90 -15.36 -15.78
N ASP A 170 4.46 -16.21 -16.71
CA ASP A 170 5.32 -17.29 -17.23
C ASP A 170 6.49 -16.75 -18.03
N ALA A 171 6.26 -15.71 -18.84
CA ALA A 171 7.31 -15.06 -19.61
C ALA A 171 8.37 -14.43 -18.68
N ILE A 172 7.94 -13.69 -17.65
CA ILE A 172 8.88 -13.09 -16.69
C ILE A 172 9.67 -14.18 -15.93
N VAL A 173 9.02 -15.29 -15.55
CA VAL A 173 9.70 -16.44 -14.92
C VAL A 173 10.74 -17.04 -15.87
N GLU A 174 10.40 -17.26 -17.14
CA GLU A 174 11.31 -17.78 -18.16
C GLU A 174 12.54 -16.87 -18.30
N TRP A 175 12.34 -15.56 -18.49
CA TRP A 175 13.42 -14.58 -18.55
C TRP A 175 14.30 -14.57 -17.29
N ARG A 176 13.68 -14.58 -16.10
CA ARG A 176 14.39 -14.65 -14.82
C ARG A 176 15.25 -15.92 -14.72
N GLN A 177 14.78 -17.04 -15.26
CA GLN A 177 15.52 -18.31 -15.30
C GLN A 177 16.64 -18.29 -16.34
N GLU A 178 16.40 -17.76 -17.54
CA GLU A 178 17.41 -17.64 -18.60
C GLU A 178 18.58 -16.75 -18.17
N LEU A 179 18.27 -15.64 -17.48
CA LEU A 179 19.27 -14.68 -17.00
C LEU A 179 19.82 -15.00 -15.61
N HIS A 180 19.52 -16.17 -15.03
CA HIS A 180 19.86 -16.48 -13.62
C HIS A 180 21.33 -16.21 -13.25
N ASP A 181 22.26 -16.55 -14.13
CA ASP A 181 23.70 -16.36 -13.92
C ASP A 181 24.17 -14.90 -14.10
N GLU A 182 23.37 -14.08 -14.79
CA GLU A 182 23.62 -12.65 -15.06
C GLU A 182 22.99 -11.75 -13.99
N LEU A 183 21.93 -12.22 -13.33
CA LEU A 183 21.21 -11.49 -12.30
C LEU A 183 21.95 -11.54 -10.94
N SER A 184 22.09 -10.36 -10.33
CA SER A 184 22.52 -10.27 -8.94
C SER A 184 21.46 -10.88 -8.01
N LEU A 185 21.83 -11.14 -6.74
CA LEU A 185 20.84 -11.56 -5.73
C LEU A 185 19.76 -10.51 -5.52
N GLU A 186 20.11 -9.23 -5.61
CA GLU A 186 19.18 -8.11 -5.45
C GLU A 186 18.22 -8.04 -6.65
N HIS A 187 18.70 -8.24 -7.88
CA HIS A 187 17.82 -8.29 -9.06
C HIS A 187 16.86 -9.47 -9.00
N ARG A 188 17.32 -10.65 -8.59
CA ARG A 188 16.45 -11.82 -8.40
C ARG A 188 15.39 -11.56 -7.35
N ALA A 189 15.76 -11.01 -6.20
CA ALA A 189 14.82 -10.65 -5.14
C ALA A 189 13.76 -9.64 -5.64
N ALA A 190 14.15 -8.62 -6.40
CA ALA A 190 13.22 -7.65 -6.96
C ALA A 190 12.23 -8.29 -7.96
N ILE A 191 12.70 -9.17 -8.86
CA ILE A 191 11.85 -9.88 -9.81
C ILE A 191 10.94 -10.89 -9.10
N ASP A 192 11.48 -11.68 -8.17
CA ASP A 192 10.72 -12.67 -7.40
C ASP A 192 9.62 -11.99 -6.57
N GLY A 193 9.90 -10.81 -6.01
CA GLY A 193 8.92 -9.98 -5.32
C GLY A 193 7.83 -9.42 -6.21
N ALA A 194 8.19 -8.97 -7.43
CA ALA A 194 7.20 -8.55 -8.42
C ALA A 194 6.32 -9.73 -8.88
N LEU A 195 6.90 -10.92 -9.07
CA LEU A 195 6.15 -12.16 -9.38
C LEU A 195 5.23 -12.58 -8.23
N ALA A 196 5.68 -12.44 -6.98
CA ALA A 196 4.86 -12.67 -5.79
C ALA A 196 3.65 -11.72 -5.77
N ALA A 197 3.86 -10.44 -6.10
CA ALA A 197 2.79 -9.46 -6.20
C ALA A 197 1.87 -9.71 -7.41
N LEU A 198 2.40 -10.15 -8.55
CA LEU A 198 1.66 -10.38 -9.78
C LEU A 198 0.68 -11.55 -9.68
N ALA A 199 1.14 -12.69 -9.17
CA ALA A 199 0.32 -13.88 -9.04
C ALA A 199 0.77 -14.75 -7.85
N PRO A 200 0.32 -14.41 -6.62
CA PRO A 200 0.78 -15.02 -5.37
C PRO A 200 0.70 -16.54 -5.36
N HIS A 201 -0.39 -17.14 -5.84
CA HIS A 201 -0.56 -18.61 -5.88
C HIS A 201 0.36 -19.29 -6.89
N ARG A 202 0.63 -18.65 -8.03
CA ARG A 202 1.59 -19.16 -9.03
C ARG A 202 3.01 -19.04 -8.50
N PHE A 203 3.34 -17.91 -7.87
CA PHE A 203 4.60 -17.70 -7.17
C PHE A 203 4.81 -18.76 -6.08
N ALA A 204 3.81 -18.98 -5.23
CA ALA A 204 3.85 -19.96 -4.14
C ALA A 204 4.18 -21.36 -4.65
N ARG A 205 3.54 -21.77 -5.76
CA ARG A 205 3.85 -23.04 -6.41
C ARG A 205 5.31 -23.11 -6.86
N GLN A 206 5.84 -22.06 -7.46
CA GLN A 206 7.23 -22.04 -7.92
C GLN A 206 8.24 -21.99 -6.78
N LEU A 207 7.91 -21.29 -5.69
CA LEU A 207 8.68 -21.30 -4.46
C LEU A 207 8.76 -22.71 -3.86
N MET A 208 7.63 -23.42 -3.77
CA MET A 208 7.58 -24.81 -3.29
C MET A 208 8.37 -25.79 -4.18
N LEU A 209 8.48 -25.51 -5.48
CA LEU A 209 9.32 -26.28 -6.41
C LEU A 209 10.81 -25.93 -6.32
N GLY A 210 11.17 -24.85 -5.61
CA GLY A 210 12.53 -24.33 -5.50
C GLY A 210 13.00 -23.58 -6.74
N GLU A 211 12.08 -23.11 -7.58
CA GLU A 211 12.39 -22.32 -8.79
C GLU A 211 12.53 -20.81 -8.49
N LEU A 212 11.76 -20.32 -7.52
CA LEU A 212 11.80 -18.94 -7.01
C LEU A 212 12.23 -18.93 -5.54
N GLU A 213 12.64 -17.76 -5.04
CA GLU A 213 13.17 -17.59 -3.70
C GLU A 213 12.32 -16.57 -2.90
N ARG A 214 12.22 -16.76 -1.58
CA ARG A 214 11.54 -15.81 -0.67
C ARG A 214 12.42 -14.63 -0.21
N THR A 215 13.62 -14.48 -0.77
CA THR A 215 14.60 -13.45 -0.40
C THR A 215 14.10 -12.02 -0.67
N TRP A 216 13.07 -11.88 -1.50
CA TRP A 216 12.36 -10.64 -1.77
C TRP A 216 11.68 -10.03 -0.53
N LEU A 217 11.39 -10.81 0.52
CA LEU A 217 10.82 -10.28 1.76
C LEU A 217 11.75 -9.27 2.46
N GLY A 218 13.06 -9.31 2.16
CA GLY A 218 14.03 -8.32 2.63
C GLY A 218 14.18 -7.08 1.72
N ASP A 219 13.48 -7.04 0.59
CA ASP A 219 13.41 -5.88 -0.29
C ASP A 219 12.19 -5.03 0.07
N ASP A 220 12.44 -3.83 0.58
CA ASP A 220 11.39 -2.91 1.02
C ASP A 220 10.52 -2.37 -0.12
N ARG A 221 11.01 -2.37 -1.36
CA ARG A 221 10.24 -1.99 -2.53
C ARG A 221 9.31 -3.11 -2.96
N ALA A 222 9.82 -4.34 -3.01
CA ALA A 222 9.01 -5.51 -3.36
C ALA A 222 7.85 -5.71 -2.38
N VAL A 223 8.12 -5.60 -1.07
CA VAL A 223 7.07 -5.69 -0.03
C VAL A 223 6.06 -4.55 -0.18
N ALA A 224 6.52 -3.33 -0.47
CA ALA A 224 5.60 -2.22 -0.70
C ALA A 224 4.71 -2.43 -1.92
N ASP A 225 5.26 -2.91 -3.05
CA ASP A 225 4.50 -3.19 -4.27
C ASP A 225 3.47 -4.30 -4.03
N PHE A 226 3.83 -5.35 -3.29
CA PHE A 226 2.88 -6.40 -2.89
C PHE A 226 1.71 -5.82 -2.09
N LEU A 227 2.01 -5.02 -1.05
CA LEU A 227 0.97 -4.38 -0.22
C LEU A 227 0.17 -3.33 -1.00
N SER A 228 0.72 -2.74 -2.07
CA SER A 228 -0.04 -1.90 -3.00
C SER A 228 -1.12 -2.69 -3.73
N CYS A 229 -0.85 -3.96 -4.07
CA CYS A 229 -1.76 -4.79 -4.85
C CYS A 229 -2.85 -5.43 -3.99
N TYR A 230 -2.51 -5.83 -2.75
CA TYR A 230 -3.42 -6.60 -1.88
C TYR A 230 -3.90 -5.84 -0.65
N GLY A 231 -3.51 -4.57 -0.51
CA GLY A 231 -3.94 -3.70 0.57
C GLY A 231 -2.99 -3.66 1.78
N LEU A 232 -3.26 -2.68 2.64
CA LEU A 232 -2.51 -2.45 3.88
C LEU A 232 -3.26 -3.05 5.06
N THR A 233 -2.55 -3.78 5.91
CA THR A 233 -3.07 -4.32 7.18
C THR A 233 -2.44 -3.63 8.37
N SER A 234 -2.92 -3.93 9.58
CA SER A 234 -2.37 -3.34 10.82
C SER A 234 -0.85 -3.56 10.95
N TRP A 235 -0.34 -4.65 10.36
CA TRP A 235 1.06 -5.07 10.33
C TRP A 235 2.03 -4.10 9.65
N VAL A 236 1.54 -3.18 8.82
CA VAL A 236 2.36 -2.12 8.22
C VAL A 236 3.12 -1.30 9.28
N HIS A 237 2.53 -1.15 10.47
CA HIS A 237 3.15 -0.47 11.60
C HIS A 237 4.34 -1.24 12.17
N THR A 238 4.23 -2.56 12.28
CA THR A 238 5.32 -3.41 12.75
C THR A 238 6.46 -3.38 11.75
N LEU A 239 6.15 -3.52 10.46
CA LEU A 239 7.12 -3.43 9.35
C LEU A 239 7.89 -2.10 9.39
N ALA A 240 7.18 -1.00 9.66
CA ALA A 240 7.74 0.35 9.81
C ALA A 240 8.82 0.46 10.86
N VAL A 241 8.51 -0.03 12.05
CA VAL A 241 9.43 0.04 13.18
C VAL A 241 10.68 -0.78 12.86
N MET A 242 10.53 -2.00 12.35
CA MET A 242 11.67 -2.88 12.02
C MET A 242 12.57 -2.28 10.94
N ARG A 243 11.97 -1.71 9.89
CA ARG A 243 12.72 -1.04 8.82
C ARG A 243 13.51 0.17 9.33
N THR A 244 12.91 0.96 10.22
CA THR A 244 13.50 2.19 10.78
C THR A 244 14.77 1.88 11.56
N VAL A 245 14.76 0.81 12.33
CA VAL A 245 15.93 0.40 13.12
C VAL A 245 16.91 -0.49 12.35
N ARG A 246 16.65 -0.74 11.06
CA ARG A 246 17.46 -1.60 10.18
C ARG A 246 17.63 -3.01 10.76
N ASP A 247 16.60 -3.53 11.44
CA ASP A 247 16.54 -4.91 11.89
C ASP A 247 16.09 -5.78 10.71
N ARG A 248 17.06 -6.31 9.96
CA ARG A 248 16.78 -7.08 8.73
C ARG A 248 15.94 -8.32 9.03
N ASP A 249 16.35 -9.12 10.01
CA ASP A 249 15.66 -10.37 10.32
C ASP A 249 14.24 -10.09 10.88
N GLY A 250 14.09 -9.03 11.69
CA GLY A 250 12.78 -8.56 12.14
C GLY A 250 11.91 -8.02 11.01
N PHE A 251 12.52 -7.35 10.02
CA PHE A 251 11.83 -6.85 8.83
C PHE A 251 11.33 -8.00 7.95
N ASP A 252 12.17 -8.99 7.65
CA ASP A 252 11.81 -10.15 6.83
C ASP A 252 10.62 -10.91 7.44
N MET A 253 10.63 -11.13 8.77
CA MET A 253 9.51 -11.74 9.49
C MET A 253 8.25 -10.86 9.45
N ALA A 254 8.38 -9.55 9.72
CA ALA A 254 7.24 -8.64 9.65
C ALA A 254 6.66 -8.53 8.23
N ALA A 255 7.49 -8.65 7.19
CA ALA A 255 7.09 -8.66 5.79
C ALA A 255 6.31 -9.92 5.45
N ALA A 256 6.76 -11.09 5.92
CA ALA A 256 6.04 -12.35 5.74
C ALA A 256 4.64 -12.28 6.38
N LEU A 257 4.55 -11.73 7.59
CA LEU A 257 3.29 -11.55 8.31
C LEU A 257 2.38 -10.55 7.57
N ALA A 258 2.91 -9.37 7.20
CA ALA A 258 2.13 -8.32 6.53
C ALA A 258 1.58 -8.75 5.16
N THR A 259 2.41 -9.41 4.34
CA THR A 259 2.01 -9.87 2.99
C THR A 259 1.02 -11.03 3.08
N SER A 260 1.21 -11.98 4.00
CA SER A 260 0.25 -13.04 4.29
C SER A 260 -1.09 -12.49 4.77
N ALA A 261 -1.05 -11.45 5.63
CA ALA A 261 -2.24 -10.81 6.15
C ALA A 261 -3.02 -10.10 5.05
N ALA A 262 -2.33 -9.30 4.23
CA ALA A 262 -2.93 -8.54 3.14
C ALA A 262 -3.59 -9.47 2.13
N LEU A 263 -2.88 -10.50 1.67
CA LEU A 263 -3.42 -11.43 0.68
C LEU A 263 -4.65 -12.19 1.19
N LEU A 264 -4.57 -12.77 2.39
CA LEU A 264 -5.70 -13.54 2.91
C LEU A 264 -6.89 -12.63 3.24
N ALA A 265 -6.67 -11.41 3.76
CA ALA A 265 -7.75 -10.45 3.94
C ALA A 265 -8.43 -10.10 2.61
N TRP A 266 -7.63 -9.85 1.57
CA TRP A 266 -8.11 -9.57 0.21
C TRP A 266 -8.91 -10.72 -0.40
N GLU A 267 -8.43 -11.95 -0.30
CA GLU A 267 -9.07 -13.14 -0.90
C GLU A 267 -10.20 -13.71 -0.02
N SER A 268 -10.31 -13.26 1.23
CA SER A 268 -11.25 -13.83 2.18
C SER A 268 -12.71 -13.67 1.77
N GLU A 269 -13.05 -12.80 0.82
CA GLU A 269 -14.43 -12.61 0.34
C GLU A 269 -15.14 -13.92 -0.05
N GLU A 270 -14.38 -14.95 -0.45
CA GLU A 270 -14.92 -16.27 -0.78
C GLU A 270 -15.17 -17.18 0.44
N LEU A 271 -14.64 -16.83 1.62
CA LEU A 271 -14.79 -17.55 2.88
C LEU A 271 -15.95 -17.00 3.71
N GLU A 272 -16.79 -17.91 4.19
CA GLU A 272 -17.87 -17.58 5.12
C GLU A 272 -17.32 -17.24 6.52
N ASP A 273 -18.04 -16.41 7.28
CA ASP A 273 -17.60 -15.95 8.61
C ASP A 273 -17.33 -17.11 9.59
N ASP A 274 -18.10 -18.20 9.51
CA ASP A 274 -17.89 -19.38 10.36
C ASP A 274 -16.67 -20.21 9.97
N GLU A 275 -16.20 -20.08 8.73
CA GLU A 275 -14.99 -20.72 8.23
C GLU A 275 -13.75 -19.98 8.69
N LEU A 276 -13.78 -18.64 8.69
CA LEU A 276 -12.70 -17.81 9.24
C LEU A 276 -12.46 -18.03 10.74
N LEU A 277 -13.47 -18.53 11.46
CA LEU A 277 -13.38 -18.87 12.88
C LEU A 277 -12.83 -20.28 13.17
N LEU A 278 -12.53 -21.07 12.13
CA LEU A 278 -11.81 -22.34 12.29
C LEU A 278 -10.38 -22.09 12.80
N ASP A 279 -9.82 -23.07 13.49
CA ASP A 279 -8.38 -23.02 13.80
C ASP A 279 -7.55 -23.12 12.51
N ALA A 280 -6.37 -22.51 12.51
CA ALA A 280 -5.51 -22.46 11.33
C ALA A 280 -5.22 -23.85 10.73
N PRO A 281 -4.95 -24.91 11.51
CA PRO A 281 -4.78 -26.26 10.96
C PRO A 281 -6.01 -26.78 10.21
N ALA A 282 -7.22 -26.60 10.75
CA ALA A 282 -8.43 -27.03 10.05
C ALA A 282 -8.71 -26.21 8.79
N LEU A 283 -8.36 -24.92 8.79
CA LEU A 283 -8.48 -24.07 7.61
C LEU A 283 -7.50 -24.51 6.51
N ILE A 284 -6.24 -24.77 6.89
CA ILE A 284 -5.19 -25.31 5.99
C ILE A 284 -5.62 -26.65 5.38
N ASP A 285 -6.14 -27.57 6.18
CA ASP A 285 -6.60 -28.87 5.70
C ASP A 285 -7.78 -28.76 4.71
N ARG A 286 -8.60 -27.72 4.87
CA ARG A 286 -9.80 -27.49 4.06
C ARG A 286 -9.52 -26.72 2.78
N TYR A 287 -8.64 -25.72 2.85
CA TYR A 287 -8.34 -24.76 1.78
C TYR A 287 -6.84 -24.65 1.49
N PRO A 288 -6.15 -25.77 1.16
CA PRO A 288 -4.70 -25.75 0.96
C PRO A 288 -4.26 -25.01 -0.30
N ALA A 289 -5.16 -24.82 -1.28
CA ALA A 289 -4.84 -24.14 -2.53
C ALA A 289 -4.94 -22.62 -2.35
N GLU A 290 -5.97 -22.17 -1.64
CA GLU A 290 -6.24 -20.77 -1.28
C GLU A 290 -5.20 -20.27 -0.27
N LEU A 291 -4.65 -21.15 0.58
CA LEU A 291 -3.60 -20.83 1.54
C LEU A 291 -2.19 -21.16 1.02
N ALA A 292 -2.04 -21.49 -0.27
CA ALA A 292 -0.76 -21.94 -0.82
C ALA A 292 0.36 -20.92 -0.62
N PHE A 293 0.07 -19.62 -0.66
CA PHE A 293 1.05 -18.56 -0.42
C PHE A 293 1.61 -18.59 1.00
N GLN A 294 0.75 -18.64 2.01
CA GLN A 294 1.15 -18.73 3.43
C GLN A 294 1.93 -20.03 3.69
N LEU A 295 1.47 -21.13 3.09
CA LEU A 295 2.15 -22.43 3.17
C LEU A 295 3.54 -22.40 2.51
N ALA A 296 3.71 -21.70 1.39
CA ALA A 296 4.98 -21.62 0.68
C ALA A 296 6.00 -20.73 1.41
N LEU A 297 5.55 -19.64 2.04
CA LEU A 297 6.43 -18.73 2.79
C LEU A 297 6.90 -19.33 4.12
N GLY A 298 6.10 -20.22 4.72
CA GLY A 298 6.40 -20.87 5.99
C GLY A 298 7.30 -22.10 5.84
N GLU A 299 8.62 -21.93 6.01
CA GLU A 299 9.59 -23.05 5.95
C GLU A 299 9.66 -23.91 7.23
N ASP A 300 9.13 -23.41 8.36
CA ASP A 300 9.24 -24.03 9.70
C ASP A 300 7.92 -24.65 10.18
N ASP A 301 8.01 -25.66 11.05
CA ASP A 301 6.88 -26.51 11.49
C ASP A 301 5.63 -25.76 12.02
N ASN A 302 5.73 -24.48 12.41
CA ASN A 302 4.59 -23.69 12.91
C ASN A 302 4.39 -22.33 12.20
N LEU A 303 5.32 -21.91 11.32
CA LEU A 303 5.21 -20.60 10.66
C LEU A 303 3.99 -20.52 9.73
N PRO A 304 3.65 -21.55 8.92
CA PRO A 304 2.45 -21.51 8.10
C PRO A 304 1.16 -21.26 8.90
N GLU A 305 1.00 -21.92 10.06
CA GLU A 305 -0.16 -21.71 10.93
C GLU A 305 -0.24 -20.26 11.41
N LEU A 306 0.89 -19.68 11.83
CA LEU A 306 0.96 -18.28 12.25
C LEU A 306 0.59 -17.32 11.11
N LEU A 307 1.10 -17.56 9.89
CA LEU A 307 0.80 -16.72 8.72
C LEU A 307 -0.70 -16.77 8.36
N VAL A 308 -1.34 -17.93 8.53
CA VAL A 308 -2.79 -18.11 8.34
C VAL A 308 -3.58 -17.40 9.44
N GLU A 309 -3.22 -17.59 10.72
CA GLU A 309 -3.88 -16.90 11.85
C GLU A 309 -3.86 -15.38 11.70
N VAL A 310 -2.73 -14.85 11.22
CA VAL A 310 -2.54 -13.41 10.98
C VAL A 310 -3.50 -12.88 9.92
N GLY A 311 -3.67 -13.59 8.80
CA GLY A 311 -4.62 -13.18 7.78
C GLY A 311 -6.08 -13.41 8.15
N GLN A 312 -6.38 -14.49 8.90
CA GLN A 312 -7.71 -14.68 9.51
C GLN A 312 -8.05 -13.52 10.45
N HIS A 313 -7.07 -13.07 11.26
CA HIS A 313 -7.24 -11.96 12.17
C HIS A 313 -7.60 -10.66 11.43
N GLU A 314 -6.83 -10.27 10.41
CA GLU A 314 -7.12 -9.06 9.65
C GLU A 314 -8.44 -9.15 8.88
N SER A 315 -8.76 -10.30 8.28
CA SER A 315 -10.04 -10.52 7.59
C SER A 315 -11.25 -10.34 8.53
N LEU A 316 -11.18 -10.92 9.74
CA LEU A 316 -12.24 -10.76 10.73
C LEU A 316 -12.39 -9.32 11.19
N LEU A 317 -11.26 -8.60 11.39
CA LEU A 317 -11.29 -7.19 11.76
C LEU A 317 -11.89 -6.31 10.66
N ASP A 318 -11.54 -6.54 9.40
CA ASP A 318 -12.08 -5.81 8.25
C ASP A 318 -13.61 -5.95 8.16
N ARG A 319 -14.14 -7.13 8.52
CA ARG A 319 -15.59 -7.40 8.63
C ARG A 319 -16.26 -6.85 9.89
N GLY A 320 -15.50 -6.24 10.80
CA GLY A 320 -16.00 -5.78 12.10
C GLY A 320 -16.38 -6.92 13.05
N LEU A 321 -15.78 -8.11 12.87
CA LEU A 321 -15.99 -9.28 13.69
C LEU A 321 -14.91 -9.43 14.76
N ALA A 322 -15.24 -10.20 15.80
CA ALA A 322 -14.28 -10.54 16.85
C ALA A 322 -13.28 -11.60 16.34
N SER A 323 -11.99 -11.33 16.48
CA SER A 323 -10.93 -12.31 16.17
C SER A 323 -10.61 -13.20 17.37
N PRO A 324 -10.34 -14.52 17.17
CA PRO A 324 -9.82 -15.41 18.22
C PRO A 324 -8.42 -15.02 18.70
N GLY A 325 -7.73 -14.13 17.98
CA GLY A 325 -6.37 -13.71 18.24
C GLY A 325 -5.35 -14.56 17.49
N ILE A 326 -4.11 -14.11 17.58
CA ILE A 326 -2.95 -14.70 16.90
C ILE A 326 -2.04 -15.34 17.95
N SER A 327 -1.66 -16.59 17.72
CA SER A 327 -0.76 -17.34 18.60
C SER A 327 0.55 -16.58 18.78
N GLY A 328 0.93 -16.38 20.04
CA GLY A 328 2.14 -15.60 20.36
C GLY A 328 1.95 -14.08 20.29
N LEU A 329 0.74 -13.54 20.12
CA LEU A 329 0.38 -12.12 20.31
C LEU A 329 -0.63 -11.96 21.46
N PRO A 330 -0.44 -11.04 22.43
CA PRO A 330 -1.14 -11.10 23.71
C PRO A 330 -2.42 -10.26 23.73
N LEU A 331 -2.57 -9.30 22.82
CA LEU A 331 -3.68 -8.34 22.75
C LEU A 331 -4.47 -8.44 21.42
N SER A 332 -4.06 -9.35 20.55
CA SER A 332 -4.69 -9.60 19.25
C SER A 332 -6.05 -10.31 19.38
N ALA A 333 -6.31 -11.01 20.49
CA ALA A 333 -7.62 -11.60 20.71
C ALA A 333 -8.66 -10.53 21.03
N ALA A 334 -9.82 -10.59 20.36
CA ALA A 334 -10.98 -9.76 20.67
C ALA A 334 -11.69 -10.30 21.91
N VAL A 335 -11.09 -10.05 23.08
CA VAL A 335 -11.67 -10.37 24.39
C VAL A 335 -12.29 -9.12 24.98
N ASP A 336 -13.45 -9.26 25.62
CA ASP A 336 -14.00 -8.22 26.49
C ASP A 336 -12.90 -7.77 27.48
N ASP A 337 -12.64 -6.46 27.56
CA ASP A 337 -11.57 -5.85 28.37
C ASP A 337 -10.12 -6.14 27.93
N ARG A 338 -9.83 -6.48 26.65
CA ARG A 338 -8.44 -6.71 26.17
C ARG A 338 -7.49 -5.55 26.46
N LEU A 339 -8.00 -4.31 26.45
CA LEU A 339 -7.24 -3.09 26.72
C LEU A 339 -7.24 -2.68 28.20
N SER A 340 -7.78 -3.51 29.10
CA SER A 340 -7.68 -3.24 30.54
C SER A 340 -6.20 -3.28 30.98
N PRO A 341 -5.79 -2.41 31.92
CA PRO A 341 -4.41 -2.36 32.39
C PRO A 341 -3.91 -3.71 32.92
N GLU A 342 -4.78 -4.49 33.58
CA GLU A 342 -4.48 -5.82 34.08
C GLU A 342 -4.23 -6.84 32.95
N HIS A 343 -5.00 -6.77 31.86
CA HIS A 343 -4.82 -7.65 30.71
C HIS A 343 -3.53 -7.31 29.97
N ILE A 344 -3.27 -6.01 29.74
CA ILE A 344 -2.03 -5.53 29.12
C ILE A 344 -0.81 -5.93 29.96
N ALA A 345 -0.83 -5.71 31.27
CA ALA A 345 0.27 -6.07 32.16
C ALA A 345 0.63 -7.56 32.05
N ARG A 346 -0.39 -8.43 32.13
CA ARG A 346 -0.23 -9.88 31.97
C ARG A 346 0.26 -10.27 30.58
N GLY A 347 -0.21 -9.59 29.53
CA GLY A 347 0.29 -9.77 28.17
C GLY A 347 1.77 -9.45 28.04
N LEU A 348 2.23 -8.38 28.69
CA LEU A 348 3.62 -7.94 28.68
C LEU A 348 4.54 -8.82 29.54
N GLU A 349 4.04 -9.50 30.58
CA GLU A 349 4.82 -10.40 31.46
C GLU A 349 5.56 -11.52 30.71
N ARG A 350 5.10 -11.90 29.51
CA ARG A 350 5.75 -12.93 28.69
C ARG A 350 7.06 -12.46 28.06
N PHE A 351 7.29 -11.15 27.98
CA PHE A 351 8.49 -10.57 27.40
C PHE A 351 9.45 -10.16 28.51
N ALA A 352 10.71 -10.51 28.36
CA ALA A 352 11.73 -10.18 29.33
C ALA A 352 12.31 -8.78 29.05
N PRO A 353 12.16 -7.81 29.97
CA PRO A 353 12.51 -6.40 29.70
C PRO A 353 14.02 -6.15 29.62
N ASP A 354 14.85 -7.09 30.07
CA ASP A 354 16.28 -6.92 30.32
C ASP A 354 17.19 -7.84 29.48
N ARG A 355 16.63 -8.60 28.53
CA ARG A 355 17.40 -9.45 27.59
C ARG A 355 16.98 -9.21 26.15
N ALA A 356 17.85 -9.57 25.21
CA ALA A 356 17.50 -9.57 23.80
C ALA A 356 16.39 -10.60 23.53
N ALA A 357 15.41 -10.17 22.76
CA ALA A 357 14.33 -11.02 22.30
C ALA A 357 14.78 -11.86 21.09
N SER A 358 14.19 -13.05 20.90
CA SER A 358 14.25 -13.72 19.58
C SER A 358 13.59 -12.83 18.51
N ILE A 359 13.75 -13.19 17.23
CA ILE A 359 13.13 -12.41 16.13
C ILE A 359 11.59 -12.37 16.33
N GLU A 360 11.00 -13.53 16.62
CA GLU A 360 9.57 -13.71 16.87
C GLU A 360 9.11 -12.94 18.11
N GLU A 361 9.83 -13.08 19.24
CA GLU A 361 9.53 -12.36 20.48
C GLU A 361 9.57 -10.84 20.25
N ARG A 362 10.51 -10.36 19.44
CA ARG A 362 10.70 -8.93 19.15
C ARG A 362 9.61 -8.38 18.24
N VAL A 363 9.28 -9.08 17.15
CA VAL A 363 8.17 -8.73 16.25
C VAL A 363 6.86 -8.70 17.03
N ALA A 364 6.63 -9.70 17.87
CA ALA A 364 5.45 -9.77 18.73
C ALA A 364 5.38 -8.63 19.75
N LEU A 365 6.51 -8.30 20.40
CA LEU A 365 6.56 -7.20 21.37
C LEU A 365 6.33 -5.84 20.68
N VAL A 366 6.96 -5.61 19.52
CA VAL A 366 6.78 -4.37 18.75
C VAL A 366 5.32 -4.21 18.33
N HIS A 367 4.69 -5.27 17.79
CA HIS A 367 3.27 -5.22 17.43
C HIS A 367 2.37 -4.96 18.64
N THR A 368 2.62 -5.63 19.78
CA THR A 368 1.89 -5.40 21.04
C THR A 368 1.99 -3.93 21.50
N LEU A 369 3.19 -3.34 21.40
CA LEU A 369 3.40 -1.94 21.78
C LEU A 369 2.71 -0.97 20.80
N ILE A 370 2.60 -1.33 19.52
CA ILE A 370 1.81 -0.59 18.54
C ILE A 370 0.33 -0.63 18.90
N GLU A 371 -0.23 -1.79 19.26
CA GLU A 371 -1.64 -1.90 19.67
C GLU A 371 -1.94 -1.03 20.91
N ILE A 372 -1.05 -1.02 21.90
CA ILE A 372 -1.16 -0.14 23.09
C ILE A 372 -1.13 1.33 22.68
N ARG A 373 -0.28 1.68 21.71
CA ARG A 373 -0.17 3.05 21.20
C ARG A 373 -1.45 3.48 20.51
N GLN A 374 -1.97 2.66 19.59
CA GLN A 374 -3.20 2.92 18.87
C GLN A 374 -4.38 3.07 19.85
N ALA A 375 -4.50 2.19 20.85
CA ALA A 375 -5.51 2.32 21.90
C ALA A 375 -5.39 3.65 22.69
N THR A 376 -4.17 4.15 22.88
CA THR A 376 -3.95 5.46 23.52
C THR A 376 -4.35 6.61 22.61
N GLU A 377 -4.08 6.52 21.31
CA GLU A 377 -4.43 7.52 20.30
C GLU A 377 -5.96 7.57 20.07
N LEU A 378 -6.66 6.46 20.27
CA LEU A 378 -8.12 6.33 20.18
C LEU A 378 -8.87 6.66 21.49
N ASP A 379 -8.17 7.15 22.52
CA ASP A 379 -8.71 7.41 23.88
C ASP A 379 -9.34 6.17 24.56
N GLU A 380 -9.01 4.95 24.10
CA GLU A 380 -9.45 3.67 24.71
C GLU A 380 -8.58 3.29 25.91
N LEU A 381 -7.37 3.84 26.00
CA LEU A 381 -6.42 3.65 27.09
C LEU A 381 -5.81 4.98 27.52
N GLU A 382 -5.80 5.27 28.83
CA GLU A 382 -5.19 6.50 29.33
C GLU A 382 -3.67 6.52 29.07
N ALA A 383 -3.18 7.61 28.45
CA ALA A 383 -1.76 7.77 28.10
C ALA A 383 -0.80 7.64 29.29
N THR A 384 -1.23 8.04 30.49
CA THR A 384 -0.46 7.84 31.73
C THR A 384 -0.31 6.36 32.07
N THR A 385 -1.40 5.61 31.96
CA THR A 385 -1.44 4.17 32.24
C THR A 385 -0.63 3.39 31.22
N ALA A 386 -0.77 3.71 29.93
CA ALA A 386 0.05 3.13 28.86
C ALA A 386 1.56 3.31 29.15
N ARG A 387 1.97 4.55 29.52
CA ARG A 387 3.35 4.87 29.88
C ARG A 387 3.87 4.07 31.08
N GLU A 388 3.05 3.87 32.11
CA GLU A 388 3.42 3.06 33.28
C GLU A 388 3.60 1.59 32.92
N LEU A 389 2.73 1.04 32.07
CA LEU A 389 2.77 -0.37 31.63
C LEU A 389 4.00 -0.68 30.79
N ILE A 390 4.40 0.22 29.88
CA ILE A 390 5.54 0.00 28.98
C ILE A 390 6.88 0.44 29.57
N ALA A 391 6.89 1.18 30.68
CA ALA A 391 8.09 1.70 31.33
C ALA A 391 9.21 0.65 31.58
N PRO A 392 8.92 -0.62 31.94
CA PRO A 392 9.95 -1.64 32.13
C PRO A 392 10.82 -1.86 30.88
N PHE A 393 10.27 -1.65 29.68
CA PHE A 393 10.96 -1.89 28.41
C PHE A 393 11.78 -0.67 27.93
N ALA A 394 11.77 0.46 28.65
CA ALA A 394 12.48 1.67 28.21
C ALA A 394 14.00 1.47 28.05
N ALA A 395 14.57 0.51 28.78
CA ALA A 395 15.99 0.13 28.70
C ALA A 395 16.21 -1.20 27.98
N HIS A 396 15.24 -1.70 27.22
CA HIS A 396 15.33 -2.98 26.51
C HIS A 396 16.53 -3.01 25.57
N PRO A 397 17.24 -4.13 25.40
CA PRO A 397 18.42 -4.20 24.54
C PRO A 397 18.13 -4.07 23.03
N ASP A 398 16.91 -4.36 22.59
CA ASP A 398 16.51 -4.18 21.18
C ASP A 398 16.14 -2.74 20.82
N ASP A 399 16.75 -2.22 19.75
CA ASP A 399 16.59 -0.84 19.29
C ASP A 399 15.16 -0.51 18.86
N ALA A 400 14.47 -1.42 18.17
CA ALA A 400 13.06 -1.29 17.77
C ALA A 400 12.16 -0.95 18.96
N VAL A 401 12.32 -1.71 20.05
CA VAL A 401 11.54 -1.57 21.28
C VAL A 401 11.83 -0.22 21.95
N ARG A 402 13.12 0.15 22.07
CA ARG A 402 13.50 1.44 22.68
C ARG A 402 12.99 2.64 21.89
N GLN A 403 13.12 2.61 20.56
CA GLN A 403 12.63 3.70 19.71
C GLN A 403 11.10 3.81 19.76
N LEU A 404 10.40 2.67 19.76
CA LEU A 404 8.95 2.66 19.89
C LEU A 404 8.49 3.26 21.24
N ILE A 405 9.14 2.91 22.35
CA ILE A 405 8.81 3.48 23.66
C ILE A 405 9.14 4.97 23.74
N ALA A 406 10.23 5.40 23.10
CA ALA A 406 10.58 6.81 23.04
C ALA A 406 9.48 7.62 22.32
N SER A 407 8.84 7.06 21.28
CA SER A 407 7.82 7.76 20.51
C SER A 407 6.49 7.98 21.24
N PHE A 408 6.20 7.22 22.29
CA PHE A 408 5.06 7.51 23.19
C PHE A 408 5.19 8.88 23.87
N ASN A 409 6.40 9.46 23.92
CA ASN A 409 6.65 10.79 24.49
C ASN A 409 6.98 11.84 23.43
N ASP A 410 7.55 11.42 22.29
CA ASP A 410 7.92 12.29 21.19
C ASP A 410 7.57 11.65 19.83
N PRO A 411 6.38 11.96 19.26
CA PRO A 411 5.97 11.45 17.96
C PRO A 411 6.95 11.79 16.82
N ALA A 412 7.75 12.84 16.95
CA ALA A 412 8.73 13.24 15.94
C ALA A 412 9.98 12.34 15.92
N ALA A 413 10.20 11.51 16.94
CA ALA A 413 11.34 10.61 17.02
C ALA A 413 11.41 9.63 15.84
N PHE A 414 10.27 9.13 15.34
CA PHE A 414 10.21 8.28 14.14
C PHE A 414 10.34 9.05 12.82
N ALA A 415 9.77 10.26 12.75
CA ALA A 415 9.75 11.06 11.52
C ALA A 415 11.14 11.62 11.12
N SER A 416 12.10 11.63 12.05
CA SER A 416 13.46 12.14 11.83
C SER A 416 14.47 11.12 11.27
N ALA A 417 14.07 9.86 11.04
CA ALA A 417 14.96 8.86 10.45
C ALA A 417 15.20 9.16 8.95
N ASP A 418 16.44 9.49 8.60
CA ASP A 418 16.90 10.04 7.30
C ASP A 418 16.83 9.07 6.09
N ASP A 419 16.03 8.01 6.16
CA ASP A 419 15.86 7.03 5.09
C ASP A 419 14.50 7.24 4.39
N TRP A 420 14.50 7.33 3.07
CA TRP A 420 13.30 7.55 2.25
C TRP A 420 12.29 6.39 2.35
N GLY A 421 12.73 5.17 2.69
CA GLY A 421 11.83 4.07 3.07
C GLY A 421 11.02 4.40 4.32
N CYS A 422 11.63 5.09 5.29
CA CYS A 422 10.99 5.55 6.52
C CYS A 422 10.02 6.71 6.28
N ARG A 423 10.19 7.53 5.24
CA ARG A 423 9.21 8.60 4.93
C ARG A 423 7.95 8.07 4.28
N GLY A 424 8.05 7.10 3.37
CA GLY A 424 6.86 6.47 2.79
C GLY A 424 6.08 5.70 3.84
N LEU A 425 6.79 4.99 4.70
CA LEU A 425 6.20 4.19 5.75
C LEU A 425 5.71 5.04 6.93
N ALA A 426 6.46 6.06 7.40
CA ALA A 426 5.95 7.04 8.37
C ALA A 426 4.82 7.91 7.81
N HIS A 427 4.78 8.13 6.49
CA HIS A 427 3.62 8.72 5.82
C HIS A 427 2.44 7.74 5.91
N LEU A 428 2.60 6.46 5.57
CA LEU A 428 1.59 5.41 5.77
C LEU A 428 1.12 5.29 7.24
N LEU A 429 2.01 5.43 8.22
CA LEU A 429 1.64 5.46 9.65
C LEU A 429 0.87 6.73 10.05
N GLN A 430 1.19 7.88 9.44
CA GLN A 430 0.37 9.08 9.57
C GLN A 430 -1.00 8.91 8.90
N GLN A 431 -1.20 7.90 8.04
CA GLN A 431 -2.49 7.63 7.41
C GLN A 431 -3.51 6.97 8.33
N PHE A 432 -3.08 6.46 9.48
CA PHE A 432 -3.94 5.81 10.47
C PHE A 432 -4.10 6.62 11.76
N ALA A 433 -3.53 7.84 11.83
CA ALA A 433 -3.65 8.69 12.99
C ALA A 433 -4.99 9.44 12.98
N PRO A 434 -5.90 9.23 13.96
CA PRO A 434 -7.07 10.09 14.13
C PRO A 434 -6.63 11.50 14.53
N GLY A 435 -6.92 12.48 13.69
CA GLY A 435 -6.64 13.89 13.98
C GLY A 435 -6.35 14.74 12.73
N ASP A 436 -7.23 15.70 12.47
CA ASP A 436 -7.24 16.66 11.34
C ASP A 436 -7.32 16.01 9.95
N ASP A 437 -8.52 15.53 9.58
CA ASP A 437 -8.85 14.92 8.29
C ASP A 437 -8.35 15.75 7.09
N GLU A 438 -8.35 17.09 7.19
CA GLU A 438 -7.90 17.96 6.11
C GLU A 438 -6.38 17.87 5.90
N ALA A 439 -5.60 17.91 6.98
CA ALA A 439 -4.15 17.76 6.92
C ALA A 439 -3.76 16.38 6.38
N HIS A 440 -4.50 15.36 6.80
CA HIS A 440 -4.32 13.98 6.39
C HIS A 440 -4.61 13.78 4.89
N LEU A 441 -5.78 14.20 4.40
CA LEU A 441 -6.15 14.13 2.99
C LEU A 441 -5.19 14.93 2.10
N ARG A 442 -4.70 16.07 2.57
CA ARG A 442 -3.69 16.84 1.85
C ARG A 442 -2.40 16.05 1.68
N ALA A 443 -1.90 15.44 2.75
CA ALA A 443 -0.67 14.65 2.68
C ALA A 443 -0.82 13.49 1.67
N LEU A 444 -1.96 12.80 1.70
CA LEU A 444 -2.29 11.70 0.79
C LEU A 444 -2.35 12.13 -0.67
N ALA A 445 -3.06 13.21 -0.98
CA ALA A 445 -3.15 13.73 -2.34
C ALA A 445 -1.78 14.17 -2.90
N HIS A 446 -0.94 14.75 -2.05
CA HIS A 446 0.44 15.08 -2.43
C HIS A 446 1.28 13.82 -2.67
N ALA A 447 1.17 12.80 -1.82
CA ALA A 447 1.85 11.53 -2.04
C ALA A 447 1.39 10.83 -3.33
N TRP A 448 0.10 10.91 -3.65
CA TRP A 448 -0.48 10.37 -4.88
C TRP A 448 0.11 11.05 -6.12
N PHE A 449 0.03 12.38 -6.24
CA PHE A 449 0.40 13.05 -7.50
C PHE A 449 1.85 13.52 -7.60
N THR A 450 2.56 13.64 -6.48
CA THR A 450 3.93 14.18 -6.44
C THR A 450 4.94 13.22 -5.84
N GLY A 451 4.47 12.10 -5.27
CA GLY A 451 5.33 11.04 -4.75
C GLY A 451 5.88 10.10 -5.84
N PRO A 452 6.68 9.10 -5.43
CA PRO A 452 7.15 8.05 -6.32
C PRO A 452 5.99 7.26 -6.93
N ILE A 453 6.07 6.96 -8.23
CA ILE A 453 4.94 6.41 -8.99
C ILE A 453 4.47 5.04 -8.49
N ALA A 454 5.39 4.19 -8.04
CA ALA A 454 5.10 2.85 -7.53
C ALA A 454 4.19 2.83 -6.29
N ARG A 455 4.03 3.98 -5.61
CA ARG A 455 3.22 4.11 -4.38
C ARG A 455 1.96 4.94 -4.60
N ALA A 456 1.71 5.36 -5.84
CA ALA A 456 0.58 6.20 -6.18
C ALA A 456 -0.75 5.49 -5.94
N THR A 457 -0.83 4.19 -6.23
CA THR A 457 -2.03 3.36 -5.99
C THR A 457 -2.38 3.29 -4.50
N ILE A 458 -1.40 3.03 -3.64
CA ILE A 458 -1.60 3.08 -2.18
C ILE A 458 -2.12 4.45 -1.74
N ALA A 459 -1.45 5.53 -2.18
CA ALA A 459 -1.84 6.88 -1.77
C ALA A 459 -3.24 7.26 -2.27
N ARG A 460 -3.62 6.82 -3.47
CA ARG A 460 -4.97 6.94 -4.05
C ARG A 460 -6.01 6.22 -3.20
N ASP A 461 -5.76 4.95 -2.89
CA ASP A 461 -6.74 4.11 -2.20
C ASP A 461 -6.90 4.54 -0.74
N ALA A 462 -5.79 4.92 -0.09
CA ALA A 462 -5.81 5.54 1.24
C ALA A 462 -6.53 6.90 1.23
N PHE A 463 -6.33 7.73 0.19
CA PHE A 463 -7.08 8.98 0.01
C PHE A 463 -8.59 8.71 -0.08
N ALA A 464 -8.97 7.71 -0.87
CA ALA A 464 -10.37 7.32 -1.00
C ALA A 464 -10.97 6.86 0.33
N GLY A 465 -10.31 5.95 1.04
CA GLY A 465 -10.75 5.48 2.35
C GLY A 465 -10.88 6.60 3.38
N ALA A 466 -9.86 7.47 3.49
CA ALA A 466 -9.88 8.61 4.39
C ALA A 466 -11.01 9.60 4.05
N LEU A 467 -11.25 9.86 2.77
CA LEU A 467 -12.31 10.77 2.33
C LEU A 467 -13.69 10.21 2.67
N PHE A 468 -13.91 8.91 2.43
CA PHE A 468 -15.18 8.25 2.77
C PHE A 468 -15.42 8.24 4.28
N ASN A 469 -14.40 7.95 5.08
CA ASN A 469 -14.48 7.99 6.54
C ASN A 469 -14.82 9.39 7.06
N ALA A 470 -14.16 10.43 6.53
CA ALA A 470 -14.40 11.81 6.94
C ALA A 470 -15.80 12.33 6.55
N THR A 471 -16.31 11.90 5.38
CA THR A 471 -17.58 12.39 4.83
C THR A 471 -18.80 11.53 5.21
N GLY A 472 -18.58 10.30 5.68
CA GLY A 472 -19.64 9.33 5.97
C GLY A 472 -20.36 8.79 4.73
N PHE A 473 -19.78 8.95 3.53
CA PHE A 473 -20.29 8.35 2.30
C PHE A 473 -19.80 6.91 2.18
N ALA A 474 -20.70 5.98 1.85
CA ALA A 474 -20.33 4.59 1.56
C ALA A 474 -19.56 4.49 0.24
N ARG A 475 -18.58 3.57 0.16
CA ARG A 475 -17.86 3.24 -1.08
C ARG A 475 -18.89 2.91 -2.19
N PRO A 476 -18.74 3.42 -3.43
CA PRO A 476 -19.63 3.06 -4.54
C PRO A 476 -19.78 1.55 -4.73
N ASP A 477 -18.72 0.79 -4.45
CA ASP A 477 -18.66 -0.66 -4.62
C ASP A 477 -19.26 -1.47 -3.46
N SER A 478 -19.68 -0.82 -2.38
CA SER A 478 -20.37 -1.49 -1.25
C SER A 478 -21.86 -1.77 -1.52
N MET A 479 -22.32 -1.62 -2.78
CA MET A 479 -23.71 -1.82 -3.20
C MET A 479 -23.89 -2.83 -4.35
N ILE A 480 -22.98 -3.79 -4.53
CA ILE A 480 -23.20 -4.94 -5.44
C ILE A 480 -23.27 -6.23 -4.65
#